data_AF-A0A453S147-F1
#
_entry.id   AF-A0A453S147-F1
#
_cell.length_a   1.000
_cell.length_b   1.000
_cell.length_c   1.000
_cell.angle_alpha   90.00
_cell.angle_beta   90.00
_cell.angle_gamma   90.00
#
_symmetry.space_group_name_H-M   'P 1'
#
loop_
_entity.id
_entity.type
_entity.pdbx_description
1 polymer ?
#
loop_
_entity_poly.entity_id
_entity_poly.type
_entity_poly.pdbx_seq_one_letter_code
_entity_poly.pdbx_strand_id
1 'polypeptide(L)'
;MSAKILDNIQVSIQNVHIIYVESHNDQGSFIFGLVFNSLSMQTDTQKQSFAMSLMARSRQDEVNKKINISNVGIYCQQLEEQQNLNDVGALTDAQSNFSLGLAHPRDDYLINPFCVTVSVLANNSGKRDGVPQYDMTAELTALVLSIDEIQLQQILNLCDHFTICALRTKYGRYRPPESFLSKRHKGWQIMWWQYAKDSIMADVKRRLKKTSWRFLGKRLEYRRKYVNLYRTKLELLQKGQVVRFSQYSMHFLIIL
;
A
#
# COMPACT_ATOMS: atom_id res chain seq x y z
N MET A 1 26.43 -6.59 4.83
CA MET A 1 26.64 -5.14 5.00
C MET A 1 25.38 -4.32 4.76
N SER A 2 24.59 -4.59 3.71
CA SER A 2 23.39 -3.79 3.38
C SER A 2 22.35 -3.67 4.52
N ALA A 3 22.10 -4.75 5.28
CA ALA A 3 21.13 -4.75 6.38
C ALA A 3 21.46 -3.75 7.51
N LYS A 4 22.74 -3.67 7.92
CA LYS A 4 23.18 -2.75 9.00
C LYS A 4 23.08 -1.27 8.62
N ILE A 5 23.11 -0.97 7.32
CA ILE A 5 22.93 0.40 6.82
C ILE A 5 21.46 0.78 6.97
N LEU A 6 20.54 -0.08 6.50
CA LEU A 6 19.09 0.12 6.59
C LEU A 6 18.59 0.34 8.04
N ASP A 7 19.21 -0.34 9.00
CA ASP A 7 18.83 -0.21 10.41
C ASP A 7 19.05 1.20 10.96
N ASN A 8 20.06 1.92 10.46
CA ASN A 8 20.46 3.24 10.95
C ASN A 8 20.12 4.39 9.99
N ILE A 9 19.30 4.14 8.96
CA ILE A 9 18.89 5.22 8.05
C ILE A 9 18.04 6.24 8.80
N GLN A 10 18.45 7.50 8.65
CA GLN A 10 17.64 8.66 8.97
C GLN A 10 17.11 9.27 7.66
N VAL A 11 15.81 9.48 7.59
CA VAL A 11 15.15 10.11 6.44
C VAL A 11 14.46 11.39 6.91
N SER A 12 14.63 12.47 6.17
CA SER A 12 13.89 13.72 6.38
C SER A 12 13.38 14.23 5.05
N ILE A 13 12.06 14.37 4.93
CA ILE A 13 11.38 14.91 3.75
C ILE A 13 10.59 16.13 4.22
N GLN A 14 10.63 17.23 3.46
CA GLN A 14 9.97 18.48 3.82
C GLN A 14 9.09 18.97 2.68
N ASN A 15 8.07 19.75 3.03
CA ASN A 15 7.18 20.45 2.10
C ASN A 15 6.59 19.51 1.04
N VAL A 16 5.96 18.44 1.51
CA VAL A 16 5.36 17.44 0.63
C VAL A 16 3.90 17.78 0.41
N HIS A 17 3.51 17.76 -0.85
CA HIS A 17 2.14 17.95 -1.28
C HIS A 17 1.82 16.92 -2.36
N ILE A 18 0.89 16.02 -2.05
CA ILE A 18 0.43 14.96 -2.93
C ILE A 18 -0.99 15.31 -3.34
N ILE A 19 -1.23 15.41 -4.63
CA ILE A 19 -2.52 15.78 -5.20
C ILE A 19 -3.05 14.63 -6.03
N TYR A 20 -4.28 14.23 -5.77
CA TYR A 20 -5.08 13.38 -6.63
C TYR A 20 -6.16 14.23 -7.29
N VAL A 21 -6.19 14.20 -8.62
CA VAL A 21 -7.17 14.93 -9.43
C VAL A 21 -8.01 13.91 -10.17
N GLU A 22 -9.33 13.99 -10.02
CA GLU A 22 -10.27 13.19 -10.78
C GLU A 22 -11.20 14.08 -11.58
N SER A 23 -11.20 13.88 -12.89
CA SER A 23 -12.08 14.57 -13.82
C SER A 23 -13.17 13.62 -14.31
N HIS A 24 -14.40 13.86 -13.87
CA HIS A 24 -15.58 13.21 -14.42
C HIS A 24 -16.29 14.15 -15.38
N ASN A 25 -16.57 13.65 -16.57
CA ASN A 25 -17.10 14.44 -17.69
C ASN A 25 -18.48 15.07 -17.42
N ASP A 26 -19.21 14.60 -16.40
CA ASP A 26 -20.60 14.98 -16.12
C ASP A 26 -20.84 15.50 -14.68
N GLN A 27 -19.86 15.43 -13.76
CA GLN A 27 -20.06 15.78 -12.32
C GLN A 27 -19.05 16.79 -11.76
N GLY A 28 -18.30 17.47 -12.63
CA GLY A 28 -17.20 18.34 -12.22
C GLY A 28 -15.94 17.56 -11.85
N SER A 29 -14.82 18.28 -11.78
CA SER A 29 -13.55 17.70 -11.33
C SER A 29 -13.38 17.97 -9.84
N PHE A 30 -12.81 17.02 -9.10
CA PHE A 30 -12.48 17.23 -7.69
C PHE A 30 -11.02 16.88 -7.43
N ILE A 31 -10.50 17.50 -6.38
CA ILE A 31 -9.11 17.40 -5.97
C ILE A 31 -9.07 16.89 -4.53
N PHE A 32 -8.31 15.83 -4.30
CA PHE A 32 -7.92 15.38 -2.98
C PHE A 32 -6.45 15.70 -2.76
N GLY A 33 -6.14 16.45 -1.71
CA GLY A 33 -4.77 16.82 -1.38
C GLY A 33 -4.34 16.30 -0.03
N LEU A 34 -3.13 15.75 0.04
CA LEU A 34 -2.43 15.43 1.27
C LEU A 34 -1.19 16.32 1.36
N VAL A 35 -1.09 17.10 2.43
CA VAL A 35 0.00 18.04 2.65
C VAL A 35 0.64 17.77 4.01
N PHE A 36 1.96 17.85 4.09
CA PHE A 36 2.68 17.89 5.37
C PHE A 36 3.98 18.68 5.27
N ASN A 37 4.31 19.41 6.33
CA ASN A 37 5.50 20.27 6.36
C ASN A 37 6.79 19.46 6.49
N SER A 38 6.78 18.42 7.33
CA SER A 38 7.95 17.58 7.51
C SER A 38 7.57 16.16 7.90
N LEU A 39 8.34 15.21 7.39
CA LEU A 39 8.37 13.81 7.79
C LEU A 39 9.83 13.50 8.13
N SER A 40 10.07 13.12 9.38
CA SER A 40 11.37 12.67 9.86
C SER A 40 11.25 11.26 10.38
N MET A 41 12.17 10.39 9.99
CA MET A 41 12.28 9.03 10.46
C MET A 41 13.69 8.83 10.98
N GLN A 42 13.82 8.42 12.23
CA GLN A 42 15.11 8.20 12.88
C GLN A 42 15.05 6.94 13.73
N THR A 43 16.15 6.18 13.75
CA THR A 43 16.33 5.10 14.72
C THR A 43 16.77 5.71 16.05
N ASP A 44 15.95 5.53 17.10
CA ASP A 44 16.22 6.05 18.43
C ASP A 44 17.22 5.12 19.15
N THR A 45 18.48 5.51 19.13
CA THR A 45 19.60 4.78 19.76
C THR A 45 19.65 4.97 21.27
N GLN A 46 18.87 5.90 21.84
CA GLN A 46 18.94 6.27 23.27
C GLN A 46 18.14 5.29 24.16
N LYS A 47 17.01 4.76 23.68
CA LYS A 47 16.34 3.61 24.35
C LYS A 47 17.15 2.32 24.23
N GLN A 48 17.96 2.21 23.17
CA GLN A 48 18.86 1.07 22.95
C GLN A 48 19.99 1.04 23.99
N SER A 49 20.50 2.20 24.43
CA SER A 49 21.55 2.29 25.46
C SER A 49 21.01 2.15 26.89
N PHE A 50 19.80 2.64 27.19
CA PHE A 50 19.19 2.49 28.52
C PHE A 50 18.74 1.05 28.79
N ALA A 51 18.24 0.33 27.78
CA ALA A 51 17.97 -1.11 27.89
C ALA A 51 19.25 -1.94 28.10
N MET A 52 20.40 -1.45 27.62
CA MET A 52 21.70 -2.10 27.77
C MET A 52 22.26 -1.99 29.19
N SER A 53 21.94 -0.93 29.95
CA SER A 53 22.48 -0.70 31.30
C SER A 53 21.71 -1.40 32.43
N LEU A 54 20.43 -1.76 32.22
CA LEU A 54 19.60 -2.34 33.28
C LEU A 54 19.23 -3.82 33.09
N MET A 55 19.30 -4.38 31.88
CA MET A 55 18.84 -5.75 31.59
C MET A 55 19.79 -6.48 30.64
N ALA A 56 21.03 -6.68 31.08
CA ALA A 56 21.98 -7.55 30.40
C ALA A 56 21.49 -9.01 30.44
N ARG A 57 20.73 -9.45 29.41
CA ARG A 57 20.82 -10.79 28.77
C ARG A 57 19.72 -11.19 27.77
N SER A 58 18.71 -10.38 27.45
CA SER A 58 17.63 -10.84 26.53
C SER A 58 17.16 -9.89 25.42
N ARG A 59 17.55 -8.61 25.40
CA ARG A 59 17.00 -7.61 24.45
C ARG A 59 18.02 -7.04 23.46
N GLN A 60 18.95 -7.88 23.02
CA GLN A 60 20.08 -7.44 22.18
C GLN A 60 19.70 -7.18 20.71
N ASP A 61 18.43 -7.39 20.33
CA ASP A 61 17.96 -7.36 18.93
C ASP A 61 16.68 -6.52 18.75
N GLU A 62 16.50 -5.52 19.63
CA GLU A 62 15.36 -4.61 19.60
C GLU A 62 15.75 -3.31 18.89
N VAL A 63 15.01 -2.94 17.84
CA VAL A 63 15.23 -1.72 17.05
C VAL A 63 14.04 -0.79 17.26
N ASN A 64 14.28 0.38 17.84
CA ASN A 64 13.26 1.41 18.00
C ASN A 64 13.39 2.46 16.90
N LYS A 65 12.34 2.64 16.09
CA LYS A 65 12.27 3.66 15.04
C LYS A 65 11.18 4.67 15.39
N LYS A 66 11.53 5.95 15.37
CA LYS A 66 10.62 7.06 15.61
C LYS A 66 10.36 7.81 14.31
N ILE A 67 9.10 8.02 14.00
CA ILE A 67 8.62 8.76 12.83
C ILE A 67 7.85 9.96 13.36
N ASN A 68 8.28 11.18 13.01
CA ASN A 68 7.54 12.39 13.34
C ASN A 68 7.07 13.04 12.04
N ILE A 69 5.77 13.30 11.94
CA ILE A 69 5.14 14.00 10.84
C ILE A 69 4.52 15.28 11.42
N SER A 70 4.92 16.44 10.90
CA SER A 70 4.41 17.73 11.37
C SER A 70 3.41 18.33 10.38
N ASN A 71 2.31 18.86 10.92
CA ASN A 71 1.31 19.62 10.18
C ASN A 71 0.75 18.83 8.97
N VAL A 72 0.41 17.56 9.18
CA VAL A 72 -0.25 16.73 8.18
C VAL A 72 -1.73 17.08 8.11
N GLY A 73 -2.19 17.51 6.93
CA GLY A 73 -3.57 17.84 6.64
C GLY A 73 -4.06 17.15 5.38
N ILE A 74 -5.37 16.89 5.32
CA ILE A 74 -6.03 16.36 4.14
C ILE A 74 -7.16 17.30 3.78
N TYR A 75 -7.20 17.74 2.53
CA TYR A 75 -8.23 18.64 2.04
C TYR A 75 -8.91 18.05 0.79
N CYS A 76 -10.13 18.50 0.55
CA CYS A 76 -10.90 18.13 -0.62
C CYS A 76 -11.60 19.36 -1.19
N GLN A 77 -11.39 19.60 -2.48
CA GLN A 77 -11.90 20.77 -3.17
C GLN A 77 -12.59 20.38 -4.47
N GLN A 78 -13.75 20.97 -4.73
CA GLN A 78 -14.40 20.89 -6.03
C GLN A 78 -13.82 21.96 -6.96
N LEU A 79 -13.40 21.55 -8.16
CA LEU A 79 -12.95 22.47 -9.19
C LEU A 79 -14.13 22.84 -10.08
N GLU A 80 -14.52 24.11 -10.06
CA GLU A 80 -15.49 24.65 -11.01
C GLU A 80 -14.91 24.68 -12.44
N GLU A 81 -15.75 24.39 -13.44
CA GLU A 81 -15.39 24.11 -14.85
C GLU A 81 -14.60 25.20 -15.60
N GLN A 82 -14.25 26.32 -14.97
CA GLN A 82 -13.57 27.44 -15.63
C GLN A 82 -12.04 27.35 -15.68
N GLN A 83 -11.42 26.32 -15.10
CA GLN A 83 -9.97 26.10 -15.23
C GLN A 83 -9.70 24.93 -16.17
N ASN A 84 -9.36 25.27 -17.42
CA ASN A 84 -8.96 24.33 -18.46
C ASN A 84 -7.80 23.43 -18.00
N LEU A 85 -8.12 22.23 -17.49
CA LEU A 85 -7.19 21.19 -17.05
C LEU A 85 -6.45 20.49 -18.22
N ASN A 86 -6.64 20.92 -19.46
CA ASN A 86 -6.03 20.30 -20.65
C ASN A 86 -4.59 20.74 -20.91
N ASP A 87 -4.05 21.67 -20.11
CA ASP A 87 -2.66 22.07 -20.22
C ASP A 87 -1.86 21.57 -19.02
N VAL A 88 -1.10 20.50 -19.22
CA VAL A 88 -0.19 19.92 -18.22
C VAL A 88 0.87 20.96 -17.80
N GLY A 89 1.13 21.99 -18.63
CA GLY A 89 1.95 23.14 -18.27
C GLY A 89 1.27 24.15 -17.33
N ALA A 90 -0.05 24.30 -17.42
CA ALA A 90 -0.81 25.21 -16.54
C ALA A 90 -0.97 24.65 -15.11
N LEU A 91 -0.81 23.34 -14.91
CA LEU A 91 -0.75 22.74 -13.57
C LEU A 91 0.53 23.10 -12.83
N THR A 92 1.66 23.30 -13.52
CA THR A 92 2.90 23.79 -12.90
C THR A 92 2.81 25.27 -12.51
N ASP A 93 2.13 26.09 -13.31
CA ASP A 93 1.93 27.51 -12.99
C ASP A 93 0.82 27.68 -11.93
N ALA A 94 -0.22 26.85 -11.96
CA ALA A 94 -1.20 26.76 -10.89
C ALA A 94 -0.59 26.19 -9.60
N GLN A 95 0.34 25.22 -9.67
CA GLN A 95 1.17 24.77 -8.53
C GLN A 95 2.07 25.89 -8.02
N SER A 96 2.59 26.76 -8.88
CA SER A 96 3.37 27.93 -8.45
C SER A 96 2.52 28.93 -7.67
N ASN A 97 1.25 29.14 -8.08
CA ASN A 97 0.26 29.92 -7.32
C ASN A 97 -0.23 29.17 -6.06
N PHE A 98 -0.32 27.85 -6.11
CA PHE A 98 -0.63 26.98 -4.95
C PHE A 98 0.49 27.04 -3.91
N SER A 99 1.74 27.21 -4.35
CA SER A 99 2.93 27.32 -3.50
C SER A 99 3.17 28.72 -2.91
N LEU A 100 2.37 29.73 -3.27
CA LEU A 100 2.45 31.10 -2.72
C LEU A 100 1.32 31.44 -1.73
N GLY A 101 0.36 30.54 -1.51
CA GLY A 101 -0.78 30.77 -0.63
C GLY A 101 -1.03 29.59 0.32
N LEU A 102 -0.36 29.59 1.48
CA LEU A 102 -0.68 28.80 2.69
C LEU A 102 -2.09 29.08 3.27
N ALA A 103 -3.01 29.61 2.47
CA ALA A 103 -4.38 29.90 2.81
C ALA A 103 -5.29 29.12 1.86
N HIS A 104 -5.26 27.78 1.98
CA HIS A 104 -6.53 27.09 1.74
C HIS A 104 -7.48 27.67 2.78
N PRO A 105 -8.66 28.20 2.37
CA PRO A 105 -9.66 28.60 3.35
C PRO A 105 -9.83 27.40 4.30
N ARG A 106 -9.88 27.67 5.61
CA ARG A 106 -9.92 26.62 6.65
C ARG A 106 -11.05 25.60 6.41
N ASP A 107 -12.01 25.95 5.57
CA ASP A 107 -13.25 25.25 5.31
C ASP A 107 -13.11 24.08 4.32
N ASP A 108 -12.00 23.96 3.58
CA ASP A 108 -11.80 22.86 2.61
C ASP A 108 -11.04 21.64 3.19
N TYR A 109 -10.59 21.72 4.45
CA TYR A 109 -9.90 20.62 5.11
C TYR A 109 -10.88 19.57 5.63
N LEU A 110 -10.75 18.34 5.11
CA LEU A 110 -11.37 17.15 5.67
C LEU A 110 -10.78 16.83 7.05
N ILE A 111 -9.46 16.95 7.14
CA ILE A 111 -8.70 16.75 8.36
C ILE A 111 -7.78 17.95 8.53
N ASN A 112 -8.06 18.73 9.57
CA ASN A 112 -7.26 19.90 9.90
C ASN A 112 -5.82 19.49 10.21
N PRO A 113 -4.82 20.30 9.80
CA PRO A 113 -3.43 19.96 10.01
C PRO A 113 -3.10 19.62 11.47
N PHE A 114 -2.52 18.45 11.68
CA PHE A 114 -2.13 17.93 12.99
C PHE A 114 -0.72 17.34 12.96
N CYS A 115 -0.11 17.13 14.12
CA CYS A 115 1.19 16.50 14.23
C CYS A 115 1.02 15.05 14.74
N VAL A 116 1.84 14.15 14.20
CA VAL A 116 1.84 12.73 14.55
C VAL A 116 3.25 12.29 14.88
N THR A 117 3.41 11.61 16.01
CA THR A 117 4.62 10.92 16.40
C THR A 117 4.32 9.43 16.49
N VAL A 118 4.94 8.61 15.66
CA VAL A 118 4.83 7.15 15.71
C VAL A 118 6.15 6.57 16.16
N SER A 119 6.15 5.80 17.26
CA SER A 119 7.28 4.96 17.65
C SER A 119 6.97 3.50 17.36
N VAL A 120 7.90 2.84 16.66
CA VAL A 120 7.84 1.44 16.26
C VAL A 120 9.00 0.70 16.91
N LEU A 121 8.68 -0.26 17.76
CA LEU A 121 9.59 -1.14 18.44
C LEU A 121 9.54 -2.50 17.72
N ALA A 122 10.61 -2.82 17.00
CA ALA A 122 10.75 -4.08 16.27
C ALA A 122 11.61 -5.05 17.09
N ASN A 123 11.05 -6.20 17.42
CA ASN A 123 11.76 -7.28 18.09
C ASN A 123 12.24 -8.31 17.05
N ASN A 124 13.53 -8.29 16.74
CA ASN A 124 14.13 -9.19 15.75
C ASN A 124 14.61 -10.52 16.34
N SER A 125 14.40 -10.77 17.64
CA SER A 125 15.01 -11.88 18.39
C SER A 125 14.68 -13.30 17.89
N GLY A 126 13.83 -13.47 16.86
CA GLY A 126 13.56 -14.73 16.18
C GLY A 126 12.88 -15.80 17.03
N LYS A 127 12.77 -15.58 18.34
CA LYS A 127 12.13 -16.46 19.31
C LYS A 127 10.66 -16.09 19.42
N ARG A 128 9.79 -17.05 19.15
CA ARG A 128 8.34 -16.92 19.33
C ARG A 128 7.99 -17.11 20.80
N ASP A 129 8.51 -16.25 21.67
CA ASP A 129 8.30 -16.31 23.12
C ASP A 129 7.01 -15.56 23.55
N GLY A 130 6.00 -15.50 22.68
CA GLY A 130 4.72 -14.81 22.97
C GLY A 130 4.77 -13.27 22.94
N VAL A 131 5.92 -12.68 22.64
CA VAL A 131 6.09 -11.21 22.50
C VAL A 131 5.75 -10.78 21.06
N PRO A 132 5.00 -9.66 20.85
CA PRO A 132 4.73 -9.16 19.51
C PRO A 132 6.01 -8.81 18.76
N GLN A 133 6.05 -9.11 17.46
CA GLN A 133 7.20 -8.79 16.61
C GLN A 133 7.36 -7.28 16.41
N TYR A 134 6.25 -6.56 16.37
CA TYR A 134 6.20 -5.11 16.24
C TYR A 134 5.23 -4.56 17.28
N ASP A 135 5.70 -3.60 18.06
CA ASP A 135 4.89 -2.78 18.95
C ASP A 135 4.91 -1.34 18.40
N MET A 136 3.74 -0.73 18.23
CA MET A 136 3.59 0.57 17.59
C MET A 136 2.72 1.46 18.45
N THR A 137 3.25 2.62 18.83
CA THR A 137 2.52 3.64 19.57
C THR A 137 2.50 4.93 18.76
N ALA A 138 1.30 5.46 18.51
CA ALA A 138 1.11 6.70 17.79
C ALA A 138 0.52 7.76 18.72
N GLU A 139 1.20 8.88 18.85
CA GLU A 139 0.76 10.07 19.58
C GLU A 139 0.39 11.14 18.58
N LEU A 140 -0.86 11.59 18.64
CA LEU A 140 -1.39 12.61 17.75
C LEU A 140 -1.68 13.86 18.59
N THR A 141 -1.43 15.05 18.03
CA THR A 141 -2.03 16.27 18.56
C THR A 141 -3.54 16.28 18.28
N ALA A 142 -4.25 17.31 18.72
CA ALA A 142 -5.69 17.44 18.49
C ALA A 142 -6.05 17.20 17.01
N LEU A 143 -6.74 16.10 16.75
CA LEU A 143 -7.25 15.72 15.44
C LEU A 143 -8.66 16.28 15.30
N VAL A 144 -8.84 17.23 14.37
CA VAL A 144 -10.15 17.81 14.08
C VAL A 144 -10.54 17.42 12.67
N LEU A 145 -11.68 16.74 12.56
CA LEU A 145 -12.26 16.29 11.30
C LEU A 145 -13.55 17.08 11.04
N SER A 146 -13.64 17.67 9.87
CA SER A 146 -14.75 18.50 9.40
C SER A 146 -15.09 18.07 7.99
N ILE A 147 -16.31 17.57 7.79
CA ILE A 147 -16.75 17.05 6.50
C ILE A 147 -18.11 17.68 6.18
N ASP A 148 -18.20 18.32 5.02
CA ASP A 148 -19.45 18.82 4.45
C ASP A 148 -20.17 17.75 3.59
N GLU A 149 -21.45 17.95 3.28
CA GLU A 149 -22.26 17.04 2.46
C GLU A 149 -21.63 16.80 1.08
N ILE A 150 -21.13 17.86 0.43
CA ILE A 150 -20.47 17.78 -0.89
C ILE A 150 -19.18 16.95 -0.78
N GLN A 151 -18.37 17.22 0.25
CA GLN A 151 -17.14 16.50 0.52
C GLN A 151 -17.39 15.01 0.82
N LEU A 152 -18.46 14.69 1.55
CA LEU A 152 -18.86 13.32 1.83
C LEU A 152 -19.21 12.57 0.54
N GLN A 153 -19.98 13.19 -0.35
CA GLN A 153 -20.31 12.59 -1.65
C GLN A 153 -19.04 12.33 -2.48
N GLN A 154 -18.08 13.25 -2.48
CA GLN A 154 -16.79 13.07 -3.16
C GLN A 154 -15.97 11.92 -2.57
N ILE A 155 -15.94 11.78 -1.24
CA ILE A 155 -15.27 10.64 -0.57
C ILE A 155 -15.91 9.32 -0.95
N LEU A 156 -17.24 9.25 -1.04
CA LEU A 156 -17.95 8.04 -1.46
C LEU A 156 -17.65 7.68 -2.91
N ASN A 157 -17.68 8.66 -3.82
CA ASN A 157 -17.29 8.47 -5.22
C ASN A 157 -15.84 7.95 -5.35
N LEU A 158 -14.91 8.50 -4.56
CA LEU A 158 -13.52 8.03 -4.52
C LEU A 158 -13.41 6.58 -3.98
N CYS A 159 -14.20 6.23 -2.96
CA CYS A 159 -14.26 4.86 -2.44
C CYS A 159 -14.75 3.87 -3.51
N ASP A 160 -15.77 4.25 -4.28
CA ASP A 160 -16.27 3.45 -5.40
C ASP A 160 -15.23 3.30 -6.50
N HIS A 161 -14.50 4.38 -6.82
CA HIS A 161 -13.38 4.33 -7.76
C HIS A 161 -12.31 3.33 -7.32
N PHE A 162 -11.88 3.36 -6.05
CA PHE A 162 -10.90 2.41 -5.55
C PHE A 162 -11.42 0.97 -5.58
N THR A 163 -12.70 0.77 -5.31
CA THR A 163 -13.35 -0.55 -5.42
C THR A 163 -13.31 -1.06 -6.87
N ILE A 164 -13.62 -0.21 -7.84
CA ILE A 164 -13.52 -0.53 -9.27
C ILE A 164 -12.07 -0.83 -9.67
N CYS A 165 -11.11 -0.05 -9.17
CA CYS A 165 -9.68 -0.30 -9.41
C CYS A 165 -9.22 -1.66 -8.85
N ALA A 166 -9.64 -2.02 -7.64
CA ALA A 166 -9.34 -3.33 -7.06
C ALA A 166 -9.94 -4.48 -7.89
N LEU A 167 -11.19 -4.32 -8.36
CA LEU A 167 -11.83 -5.27 -9.27
C LEU A 167 -11.08 -5.35 -10.61
N ARG A 168 -10.65 -4.21 -11.16
CA ARG A 168 -9.85 -4.14 -12.39
C ARG A 168 -8.51 -4.85 -12.24
N THR A 169 -7.85 -4.74 -11.09
CA THR A 169 -6.62 -5.50 -10.81
C THR A 169 -6.88 -7.02 -10.79
N LYS A 170 -8.02 -7.45 -10.24
CA LYS A 170 -8.37 -8.88 -10.13
C LYS A 170 -8.83 -9.51 -11.45
N TYR A 171 -9.65 -8.79 -12.22
CA TYR A 171 -10.35 -9.31 -13.39
C TYR A 171 -9.90 -8.70 -14.72
N GLY A 172 -9.04 -7.67 -14.69
CA GLY A 172 -8.65 -6.90 -15.87
C GLY A 172 -8.09 -7.72 -17.04
N ARG A 173 -7.55 -8.91 -16.79
CA ARG A 173 -7.13 -9.87 -17.84
C ARG A 173 -8.26 -10.33 -18.77
N TYR A 174 -9.51 -10.20 -18.36
CA TYR A 174 -10.69 -10.54 -19.17
C TYR A 174 -11.27 -9.31 -19.88
N ARG A 175 -10.73 -8.11 -19.61
CA ARG A 175 -11.25 -6.86 -20.16
C ARG A 175 -10.94 -6.79 -21.67
N PRO A 176 -11.91 -6.39 -22.51
CA PRO A 176 -11.67 -6.19 -23.94
C PRO A 176 -10.65 -5.07 -24.17
N PRO A 177 -9.86 -5.10 -25.26
CA PRO A 177 -8.91 -4.04 -25.55
C PRO A 177 -9.60 -2.69 -25.73
N GLU A 178 -8.96 -1.63 -25.25
CA GLU A 178 -9.53 -0.28 -25.18
C GLU A 178 -9.90 0.29 -26.57
N SER A 179 -9.16 -0.10 -27.60
CA SER A 179 -9.43 0.27 -29.00
C SER A 179 -10.82 -0.17 -29.49
N PHE A 180 -11.35 -1.28 -28.98
CA PHE A 180 -12.70 -1.75 -29.34
C PHE A 180 -13.81 -1.01 -28.59
N LEU A 181 -13.50 -0.53 -27.39
CA LEU A 181 -14.45 0.13 -26.50
C LEU A 181 -14.64 1.60 -26.87
N SER A 182 -13.55 2.31 -27.18
CA SER A 182 -13.58 3.75 -27.51
C SER A 182 -14.37 4.05 -28.77
N LYS A 183 -14.25 3.19 -29.79
CA LYS A 183 -14.92 3.35 -31.09
C LYS A 183 -16.33 2.78 -31.15
N ARG A 184 -16.87 2.25 -30.03
CA ARG A 184 -18.20 1.59 -29.93
C ARG A 184 -18.48 0.66 -31.12
N HIS A 185 -17.49 -0.16 -31.49
CA HIS A 185 -17.62 -1.09 -32.62
C HIS A 185 -18.81 -2.04 -32.43
N LYS A 186 -19.46 -2.46 -33.52
CA LYS A 186 -20.61 -3.36 -33.47
C LYS A 186 -20.30 -4.61 -32.62
N GLY A 187 -21.10 -4.85 -31.58
CA GLY A 187 -20.90 -5.96 -30.64
C GLY A 187 -20.09 -5.61 -29.38
N TRP A 188 -19.72 -4.34 -29.16
CA TRP A 188 -19.04 -3.91 -27.95
C TRP A 188 -19.79 -4.29 -26.66
N GLN A 189 -21.14 -4.26 -26.68
CA GLN A 189 -21.97 -4.68 -25.55
C GLN A 189 -21.78 -6.17 -25.21
N ILE A 190 -21.68 -7.03 -26.24
CA ILE A 190 -21.48 -8.47 -26.07
C ILE A 190 -20.11 -8.72 -25.42
N MET A 191 -19.09 -7.96 -25.78
CA MET A 191 -17.76 -8.06 -25.17
C MET A 191 -17.77 -7.66 -23.69
N TRP A 192 -18.52 -6.63 -23.30
CA TRP A 192 -18.71 -6.29 -21.87
C TRP A 192 -19.43 -7.40 -21.11
N TRP A 193 -20.45 -8.00 -21.71
CA TRP A 193 -21.13 -9.15 -21.11
C TRP A 193 -20.22 -10.37 -20.97
N GLN A 194 -19.40 -10.65 -21.98
CA GLN A 194 -18.39 -11.70 -21.91
C GLN A 194 -17.37 -11.43 -20.81
N TYR A 195 -16.90 -10.19 -20.68
CA TYR A 195 -16.01 -9.77 -19.61
C TYR A 195 -16.62 -10.00 -18.22
N ALA A 196 -17.86 -9.57 -18.00
CA ALA A 196 -18.56 -9.77 -16.72
C ALA A 196 -18.74 -11.25 -16.41
N LYS A 197 -19.22 -12.03 -17.40
CA LYS A 197 -19.41 -13.48 -17.28
C LYS A 197 -18.11 -14.20 -16.95
N ASP A 198 -17.03 -13.93 -17.68
CA ASP A 198 -15.75 -14.61 -17.51
C ASP A 198 -15.08 -14.26 -16.18
N SER A 199 -15.28 -13.04 -15.69
CA SER A 199 -14.84 -12.59 -14.36
C SER A 199 -15.48 -13.42 -13.25
N ILE A 200 -16.81 -13.60 -13.29
CA ILE A 200 -17.55 -14.41 -12.30
C ILE A 200 -17.20 -15.90 -12.46
N MET A 201 -17.18 -16.38 -13.70
CA MET A 201 -16.87 -17.78 -14.02
C MET A 201 -15.46 -18.17 -13.57
N ALA A 202 -14.49 -17.26 -13.62
CA ALA A 202 -13.14 -17.48 -13.11
C ALA A 202 -13.14 -17.75 -11.60
N ASP A 203 -13.93 -17.02 -10.82
CA ASP A 203 -14.05 -17.22 -9.38
C ASP A 203 -14.79 -18.52 -9.05
N VAL A 204 -15.87 -18.84 -9.76
CA VAL A 204 -16.59 -20.12 -9.60
C VAL A 204 -15.69 -21.29 -9.93
N LYS A 205 -15.02 -21.27 -11.10
CA LYS A 205 -14.05 -22.31 -11.50
C LYS A 205 -12.92 -22.44 -10.48
N ARG A 206 -12.42 -21.34 -9.92
CA ARG A 206 -11.38 -21.35 -8.87
C ARG A 206 -11.90 -22.01 -7.58
N ARG A 207 -13.12 -21.68 -7.13
CA ARG A 207 -13.75 -22.28 -5.94
C ARG A 207 -13.97 -23.79 -6.13
N LEU A 208 -14.59 -24.20 -7.23
CA LEU A 208 -14.83 -25.60 -7.56
C LEU A 208 -13.53 -26.39 -7.75
N LYS A 209 -12.51 -25.78 -8.36
CA LYS A 209 -11.20 -26.41 -8.49
C LYS A 209 -10.59 -26.70 -7.12
N LYS A 210 -10.68 -25.79 -6.15
CA LYS A 210 -10.16 -26.01 -4.80
C LYS A 210 -10.79 -27.21 -4.08
N THR A 211 -12.08 -27.48 -4.33
CA THR A 211 -12.81 -28.61 -3.72
C THR A 211 -12.72 -29.90 -4.55
N SER A 212 -12.17 -29.87 -5.76
CA SER A 212 -12.08 -31.05 -6.61
C SER A 212 -11.04 -32.07 -6.12
N TRP A 213 -11.39 -33.36 -6.13
CA TRP A 213 -10.48 -34.47 -5.81
C TRP A 213 -9.20 -34.46 -6.63
N ARG A 214 -9.29 -34.11 -7.92
CA ARG A 214 -8.11 -33.98 -8.80
C ARG A 214 -7.14 -32.91 -8.31
N PHE A 215 -7.65 -31.77 -7.83
CA PHE A 215 -6.81 -30.71 -7.28
C PHE A 215 -6.23 -31.10 -5.92
N LEU A 216 -7.01 -31.79 -5.07
CA LEU A 216 -6.52 -32.34 -3.81
C LEU A 216 -5.38 -33.34 -4.04
N GLY A 217 -5.54 -34.27 -4.98
CA GLY A 217 -4.49 -35.23 -5.37
C GLY A 217 -3.21 -34.53 -5.85
N LYS A 218 -3.35 -33.52 -6.72
CA LYS A 218 -2.21 -32.72 -7.18
C LYS A 218 -1.52 -31.95 -6.05
N ARG A 219 -2.28 -31.42 -5.08
CA ARG A 219 -1.74 -30.75 -3.89
C ARG A 219 -1.00 -31.74 -2.98
N LEU A 220 -1.50 -32.96 -2.82
CA LEU A 220 -0.82 -34.03 -2.08
C LEU A 220 0.51 -34.41 -2.75
N GLU A 221 0.51 -34.55 -4.08
CA GLU A 221 1.73 -34.84 -4.85
C GLU A 221 2.77 -33.73 -4.69
N TYR A 222 2.37 -32.47 -4.82
CA TYR A 222 3.25 -31.33 -4.61
C TYR A 222 3.79 -31.26 -3.18
N ARG A 223 2.96 -31.56 -2.16
CA ARG A 223 3.41 -31.62 -0.78
C ARG A 223 4.46 -32.72 -0.57
N ARG A 224 4.26 -33.90 -1.16
CA ARG A 224 5.25 -35.00 -1.09
C ARG A 224 6.57 -34.60 -1.76
N LYS A 225 6.50 -33.99 -2.95
CA LYS A 225 7.69 -33.46 -3.65
C LYS A 225 8.42 -32.41 -2.82
N TYR A 226 7.68 -31.47 -2.22
CA TYR A 226 8.25 -30.46 -1.33
C TYR A 226 8.95 -31.08 -0.11
N VAL A 227 8.30 -32.02 0.58
CA VAL A 227 8.89 -32.70 1.75
C VAL A 227 10.19 -33.41 1.36
N ASN A 228 10.22 -34.07 0.20
CA ASN A 228 11.43 -34.73 -0.28
C ASN A 228 12.55 -33.72 -0.57
N LEU A 229 12.27 -32.66 -1.34
CA LEU A 229 13.23 -31.60 -1.64
C LEU A 229 13.74 -30.90 -0.36
N TYR A 230 12.86 -30.69 0.61
CA TYR A 230 13.22 -30.09 1.90
C TYR A 230 14.10 -31.02 2.74
N ARG A 231 13.79 -32.33 2.77
CA ARG A 231 14.66 -33.33 3.42
C ARG A 231 16.04 -33.36 2.78
N THR A 232 16.12 -33.43 1.45
CA THR A 232 17.40 -33.35 0.72
C THR A 232 18.14 -32.05 1.03
N LYS A 233 17.44 -30.92 1.11
CA LYS A 233 18.05 -29.64 1.52
C LYS A 233 18.66 -29.73 2.92
N LEU A 234 17.95 -30.30 3.89
CA LEU A 234 18.45 -30.46 5.27
C LEU A 234 19.68 -31.39 5.31
N GLU A 235 19.66 -32.50 4.58
CA GLU A 235 20.81 -33.41 4.48
C GLU A 235 22.04 -32.75 3.84
N LEU A 236 21.84 -31.94 2.79
CA LEU A 236 22.93 -31.19 2.15
C LEU A 236 23.51 -30.11 3.07
N LEU A 237 22.67 -29.45 3.87
CA LEU A 237 23.11 -28.49 4.89
C LEU A 237 23.92 -29.17 5.99
N GLN A 238 23.53 -30.36 6.44
CA GLN A 238 24.30 -31.16 7.41
C GLN A 238 25.67 -31.59 6.86
N LYS A 239 25.78 -31.79 5.54
CA LYS A 239 27.04 -32.15 4.86
C LYS A 239 27.88 -30.95 4.43
N GLY A 240 27.49 -29.72 4.77
CA GLY A 240 28.23 -28.49 4.45
C GLY A 240 28.26 -28.11 2.96
N GLN A 241 27.37 -28.66 2.13
CA GLN A 241 27.34 -28.38 0.70
C GLN A 241 26.35 -27.25 0.35
N VAL A 242 26.79 -26.29 -0.47
CA VAL A 242 25.96 -25.17 -0.92
C VAL A 242 24.94 -25.66 -1.96
N VAL A 243 23.66 -25.58 -1.61
CA VAL A 243 22.59 -26.05 -2.49
C VAL A 243 22.25 -25.00 -3.56
N ARG A 244 22.70 -25.22 -4.80
CA ARG A 244 22.21 -24.48 -5.98
C ARG A 244 20.93 -25.14 -6.48
N PHE A 245 19.78 -24.71 -5.98
CA PHE A 245 18.51 -25.04 -6.63
C PHE A 245 18.39 -24.23 -7.92
N SER A 246 18.09 -24.89 -9.04
CA SER A 246 17.72 -24.19 -10.27
C SER A 246 16.43 -23.37 -10.03
N GLN A 247 16.27 -22.29 -10.79
CA GLN A 247 15.22 -21.27 -10.66
C GLN A 247 13.79 -21.86 -10.61
N TYR A 248 13.60 -23.08 -11.11
CA TYR A 248 12.33 -23.82 -11.10
C TYR A 248 11.95 -24.43 -9.75
N SER A 249 12.90 -24.62 -8.81
CA SER A 249 12.62 -25.18 -7.48
C SER A 249 12.12 -24.12 -6.48
N MET A 250 12.49 -22.85 -6.67
CA MET A 250 12.07 -21.73 -5.81
C MET A 250 10.57 -21.44 -5.89
N HIS A 251 9.92 -21.71 -7.03
CA HIS A 251 8.49 -21.45 -7.20
C HIS A 251 7.60 -22.34 -6.32
N PHE A 252 8.13 -23.44 -5.77
CA PHE A 252 7.44 -24.33 -4.85
C PHE A 252 7.37 -23.82 -3.40
N LEU A 253 8.20 -22.83 -3.03
CA LEU A 253 8.25 -22.33 -1.66
C LEU A 253 7.16 -21.30 -1.32
N ILE A 254 6.44 -20.76 -2.31
CA ILE A 254 5.53 -19.60 -2.13
C ILE A 254 4.05 -20.00 -2.26
N ILE A 255 3.70 -21.25 -2.60
CA ILE A 255 2.31 -21.63 -2.95
C ILE A 255 1.72 -22.72 -2.04
N LEU A 256 2.07 -22.74 -0.76
CA LEU A 256 1.33 -23.53 0.25
C LEU A 256 0.51 -22.65 1.18
#